data_AF-A0AAW0TSS8-F1
#
_entry.id   AF-A0AAW0TSS8-F1
#
_cell.length_a   1.000
_cell.length_b   1.000
_cell.length_c   1.000
_cell.angle_alpha   90.00
_cell.angle_beta   90.00
_cell.angle_gamma   90.00
#
_symmetry.space_group_name_H-M   'P 1'
#
loop_
_entity.id
_entity.type
_entity.pdbx_description
1 polymer ?
#
loop_
_entity_poly.entity_id
_entity_poly.type
_entity_poly.pdbx_seq_one_letter_code
_entity_poly.pdbx_strand_id
1 'polypeptide(L)'
;MSKTTQENNGLEEGGVPLSPVNGKNFPPSAVNSHLLIRGSQLNLSINTDDLSQEEVKKSKTLLLIMRELIQTERDYVNSLEYIIENYIPELMREDIPQALRGQRNVVFGNIEKIYEFHSGYFLRALEAYEMRPFAIGSIFLRYENQFHLYALYNKNKPKSDALMSEYGSAFFRKDAT
;
A
#
# COMPACT_ATOMS: atom_id res chain seq x y z
N MET A 1 25.42 7.96 -51.58
CA MET A 1 24.36 6.94 -51.44
C MET A 1 24.16 6.68 -49.94
N SER A 2 23.04 7.18 -49.41
CA SER A 2 22.09 6.55 -48.46
C SER A 2 22.54 5.26 -47.76
N LYS A 3 22.30 4.96 -46.48
CA LYS A 3 21.57 5.49 -45.29
C LYS A 3 22.26 4.73 -44.11
N THR A 4 22.25 5.13 -42.83
CA THR A 4 21.14 4.96 -41.87
C THR A 4 21.73 5.24 -40.48
N THR A 5 21.17 6.15 -39.71
CA THR A 5 21.07 6.02 -38.24
C THR A 5 19.84 6.83 -37.86
N GLN A 6 18.75 6.11 -37.60
CA GLN A 6 17.52 6.65 -37.04
C GLN A 6 17.63 6.60 -35.52
N GLU A 7 17.18 7.69 -34.89
CA GLU A 7 16.74 7.77 -33.50
C GLU A 7 15.82 6.60 -33.14
N ASN A 8 16.02 6.02 -31.96
CA ASN A 8 14.97 5.25 -31.29
C ASN A 8 14.52 6.02 -30.05
N ASN A 9 13.26 6.46 -30.14
CA ASN A 9 12.44 7.05 -29.12
C ASN A 9 11.71 5.93 -28.36
N GLY A 10 11.65 6.04 -27.02
CA GLY A 10 10.57 5.56 -26.16
C GLY A 10 10.31 4.04 -26.04
N LEU A 11 10.04 3.57 -24.81
CA LEU A 11 8.74 3.01 -24.41
C LEU A 11 8.85 2.40 -23.00
N GLU A 12 8.18 3.08 -22.08
CA GLU A 12 7.36 2.54 -20.98
C GLU A 12 7.98 1.46 -20.07
N GLU A 13 8.39 1.88 -18.87
CA GLU A 13 8.44 1.00 -17.70
C GLU A 13 7.01 0.61 -17.29
N GLY A 14 6.44 -0.35 -18.04
CA GLY A 14 5.25 -1.07 -17.64
C GLY A 14 5.61 -2.08 -16.55
N GLY A 15 5.47 -1.66 -15.28
CA GLY A 15 5.44 -2.58 -14.15
C GLY A 15 4.27 -3.56 -14.33
N VAL A 16 4.58 -4.80 -14.70
CA VAL A 16 3.57 -5.85 -14.92
C VAL A 16 2.99 -6.28 -13.57
N PRO A 17 1.66 -6.34 -13.40
CA PRO A 17 1.06 -6.77 -12.15
C PRO A 17 1.26 -8.27 -11.93
N LEU A 18 1.73 -8.62 -10.74
CA LEU A 18 1.89 -10.00 -10.26
C LEU A 18 0.52 -10.60 -9.98
N SER A 19 0.20 -11.75 -10.57
CA SER A 19 -1.04 -12.49 -10.29
C SER A 19 -0.82 -13.50 -9.14
N PRO A 20 -1.77 -13.69 -8.20
CA PRO A 20 -1.65 -14.68 -7.14
C PRO A 20 -1.99 -16.10 -7.63
N VAL A 21 -1.14 -17.07 -7.30
CA VAL A 21 -1.51 -18.49 -7.24
C VAL A 21 -2.13 -18.73 -5.88
N ASN A 22 -3.44 -19.03 -5.89
CA ASN A 22 -4.21 -19.86 -4.94
C ASN A 22 -5.57 -19.21 -4.53
N GLY A 23 -6.63 -19.54 -5.27
CA GLY A 23 -8.02 -19.65 -4.79
C GLY A 23 -8.80 -18.41 -4.28
N LYS A 24 -8.15 -17.32 -3.91
CA LYS A 24 -8.78 -16.03 -3.61
C LYS A 24 -8.12 -14.98 -4.49
N ASN A 25 -8.72 -14.77 -5.65
CA ASN A 25 -8.22 -13.90 -6.69
C ASN A 25 -8.45 -12.42 -6.32
N PHE A 26 -7.74 -11.93 -5.30
CA PHE A 26 -7.59 -10.49 -5.08
C PHE A 26 -6.24 -10.11 -5.68
N PRO A 27 -6.22 -9.49 -6.89
CA PRO A 27 -4.97 -8.94 -7.40
C PRO A 27 -4.38 -7.96 -6.38
N PRO A 28 -3.05 -7.79 -6.33
CA PRO A 28 -2.45 -6.68 -5.61
C PRO A 28 -3.20 -5.40 -5.98
N SER A 29 -3.61 -4.61 -4.98
CA SER A 29 -4.36 -3.37 -5.27
C SER A 29 -3.55 -2.56 -6.28
N ALA A 30 -4.17 -2.26 -7.42
CA ALA A 30 -3.50 -1.48 -8.45
C ALA A 30 -3.05 -0.16 -7.82
N VAL A 31 -1.79 0.22 -8.05
CA VAL A 31 -1.26 1.49 -7.56
C VAL A 31 -2.22 2.60 -7.97
N ASN A 32 -2.68 3.41 -7.02
CA ASN A 32 -3.63 4.49 -7.22
C ASN A 32 -5.06 4.08 -7.62
N SER A 33 -5.49 2.85 -7.36
CA SER A 33 -6.88 2.39 -7.59
C SER A 33 -7.94 3.31 -6.94
N HIS A 34 -7.66 3.83 -5.74
CA HIS A 34 -8.49 4.79 -5.02
C HIS A 34 -8.71 6.12 -5.77
N LEU A 35 -7.76 6.57 -6.61
CA LEU A 35 -7.90 7.80 -7.41
C LEU A 35 -8.98 7.68 -8.50
N LEU A 36 -9.43 6.45 -8.82
CA LEU A 36 -10.49 6.20 -9.79
C LEU A 36 -11.89 6.46 -9.20
N ILE A 37 -12.01 6.55 -7.88
CA ILE A 37 -13.26 6.93 -7.20
C ILE A 37 -13.43 8.44 -7.35
N ARG A 38 -14.07 8.87 -8.45
CA ARG A 38 -14.48 10.27 -8.61
C ARG A 38 -15.41 10.65 -7.46
N GLY A 39 -15.08 11.75 -6.76
CA GLY A 39 -15.89 12.31 -5.67
C GLY A 39 -17.36 12.60 -6.02
N SER A 40 -17.74 12.54 -7.31
CA SER A 40 -19.12 12.63 -7.78
C SER A 40 -20.00 11.40 -7.48
N GLN A 41 -19.44 10.26 -7.07
CA GLN A 41 -20.21 9.05 -6.73
C GLN A 41 -20.66 8.99 -5.26
N LEU A 42 -20.19 9.91 -4.42
CA LEU A 42 -20.48 9.92 -3.00
C LEU A 42 -21.68 10.83 -2.71
N ASN A 43 -22.85 10.23 -2.47
CA ASN A 43 -24.02 10.96 -1.96
C ASN A 43 -23.71 11.44 -0.54
N LEU A 44 -23.66 12.76 -0.35
CA LEU A 44 -23.22 13.38 0.89
C LEU A 44 -24.38 14.16 1.52
N SER A 45 -25.07 13.52 2.46
CA SER A 45 -26.13 14.12 3.26
C SER A 45 -25.50 14.98 4.37
N ILE A 46 -25.33 16.28 4.10
CA ILE A 46 -24.96 17.27 5.12
C ILE A 46 -26.22 18.08 5.42
N ASN A 47 -26.57 18.25 6.70
CA ASN A 47 -27.60 19.21 7.11
C ASN A 47 -27.02 20.62 6.89
N THR A 48 -27.55 21.36 5.91
CA THR A 48 -26.97 22.62 5.40
C THR A 48 -27.72 23.87 5.85
N ASP A 49 -28.63 23.76 6.80
CA ASP A 49 -29.67 24.78 7.01
C ASP A 49 -29.17 26.13 7.57
N ASP A 50 -27.88 26.27 7.92
CA ASP A 50 -27.30 27.50 8.50
C ASP A 50 -25.85 27.82 8.07
N LEU A 51 -25.34 27.24 6.97
CA LEU A 51 -23.95 27.43 6.52
C LEU A 51 -23.84 28.20 5.21
N SER A 52 -22.80 29.03 5.07
CA SER A 52 -22.49 29.68 3.79
C SER A 52 -22.14 28.66 2.72
N GLN A 53 -22.40 28.99 1.44
CA GLN A 53 -22.06 28.12 0.32
C GLN A 53 -20.57 27.72 0.28
N GLU A 54 -19.67 28.56 0.81
CA GLU A 54 -18.26 28.22 0.95
C GLU A 54 -17.99 27.19 2.05
N GLU A 55 -18.63 27.31 3.21
CA GLU A 55 -18.45 26.38 4.34
C GLU A 55 -19.03 25.00 4.03
N VAL A 56 -20.14 24.96 3.30
CA VAL A 56 -20.71 23.70 2.78
C VAL A 56 -19.71 23.05 1.82
N LYS A 57 -19.14 23.80 0.87
CA LYS A 57 -18.14 23.26 -0.07
C LYS A 57 -16.91 22.74 0.66
N LYS A 58 -16.35 23.51 1.59
CA LYS A 58 -15.19 23.11 2.41
C LYS A 58 -15.47 21.83 3.20
N SER A 59 -16.62 21.75 3.86
CA SER A 59 -17.04 20.56 4.62
C SER A 59 -17.18 19.33 3.73
N LYS A 60 -17.77 19.49 2.53
CA LYS A 60 -17.87 18.40 1.55
C LYS A 60 -16.50 17.92 1.11
N THR A 61 -15.59 18.83 0.77
CA THR A 61 -14.21 18.49 0.39
C THR A 61 -13.47 17.76 1.51
N LEU A 62 -13.58 18.22 2.75
CA LEU A 62 -12.93 17.57 3.89
C LEU A 62 -13.45 16.14 4.14
N LEU A 63 -14.75 15.91 3.97
CA LEU A 63 -15.33 14.56 4.09
C LEU A 63 -14.87 13.64 2.95
N LEU A 64 -14.71 14.16 1.73
CA LEU A 64 -14.14 13.40 0.61
C LEU A 64 -12.71 12.98 0.91
N ILE A 65 -11.87 13.90 1.40
CA ILE A 65 -10.49 13.61 1.80
C ILE A 65 -10.45 12.55 2.90
N MET A 66 -11.32 12.64 3.91
CA MET A 66 -11.39 11.65 4.98
C MET A 66 -11.75 10.26 4.47
N ARG A 67 -12.73 10.16 3.56
CA ARG A 67 -13.12 8.89 2.95
C ARG A 67 -12.01 8.29 2.11
N GLU A 68 -11.33 9.12 1.32
CA GLU A 68 -10.18 8.69 0.53
C GLU A 68 -9.06 8.19 1.42
N LEU A 69 -8.73 8.92 2.50
CA LEU A 69 -7.74 8.50 3.49
C LEU A 69 -8.08 7.12 4.08
N ILE A 70 -9.32 6.92 4.52
CA ILE A 70 -9.76 5.62 5.08
C ILE A 70 -9.72 4.52 4.02
N GLN A 71 -10.13 4.80 2.79
CA GLN A 71 -10.12 3.80 1.73
C GLN A 71 -8.69 3.39 1.37
N THR A 72 -7.79 4.34 1.20
CA THR A 72 -6.37 4.07 0.95
C THR A 72 -5.72 3.30 2.09
N GLU A 73 -6.12 3.57 3.33
CA GLU A 73 -5.65 2.83 4.49
C GLU A 73 -6.13 1.36 4.46
N ARG A 74 -7.39 1.10 4.11
CA ARG A 74 -7.90 -0.28 3.95
C ARG A 74 -7.12 -1.02 2.88
N ASP A 75 -6.90 -0.39 1.74
CA ASP A 75 -6.14 -0.97 0.63
C ASP A 75 -4.68 -1.25 1.06
N TYR A 76 -4.08 -0.37 1.87
CA TYR A 76 -2.76 -0.55 2.44
C TYR A 76 -2.70 -1.76 3.39
N VAL A 77 -3.63 -1.86 4.35
CA VAL A 77 -3.74 -2.99 5.28
C VAL A 77 -3.91 -4.32 4.54
N ASN A 78 -4.79 -4.37 3.53
CA ASN A 78 -4.99 -5.56 2.70
C ASN A 78 -3.72 -5.95 1.93
N SER A 79 -2.97 -4.95 1.44
CA SER A 79 -1.70 -5.21 0.73
C SER A 79 -0.64 -5.77 1.67
N LEU A 80 -0.57 -5.29 2.92
CA LEU A 80 0.32 -5.83 3.94
C LEU A 80 -0.06 -7.27 4.30
N GLU A 81 -1.36 -7.53 4.50
CA GLU A 81 -1.88 -8.87 4.76
C GLU A 81 -1.51 -9.83 3.63
N TYR A 82 -1.71 -9.41 2.38
CA TYR A 82 -1.35 -10.21 1.21
C TYR A 82 0.13 -10.60 1.23
N ILE A 83 1.03 -9.69 1.60
CA ILE A 83 2.46 -10.00 1.69
C ILE A 83 2.73 -11.05 2.77
N ILE A 84 2.07 -10.91 3.92
CA ILE A 84 2.23 -11.82 5.06
C ILE A 84 1.67 -13.21 4.74
N GLU A 85 0.53 -13.29 4.09
CA GLU A 85 -0.14 -14.56 3.79
C GLU A 85 0.49 -15.29 2.59
N ASN A 86 1.00 -14.56 1.59
CA ASN A 86 1.39 -15.15 0.31
C ASN A 86 2.90 -15.14 0.07
N TYR A 87 3.67 -14.19 0.61
CA TYR A 87 5.12 -14.12 0.33
C TYR A 87 5.98 -14.58 1.51
N ILE A 88 5.54 -14.39 2.76
CA ILE A 88 6.30 -14.89 3.92
C ILE A 88 6.41 -16.42 3.92
N PRO A 89 5.34 -17.20 3.69
CA PRO A 89 5.42 -18.66 3.68
C PRO A 89 6.34 -19.20 2.58
N GLU A 90 6.46 -18.49 1.45
CA GLU A 90 7.35 -18.89 0.35
C GLU A 90 8.82 -18.92 0.79
N LEU A 91 9.25 -18.01 1.68
CA LEU A 91 10.61 -18.04 2.26
C LEU A 91 10.81 -19.13 3.32
N MET A 92 9.77 -19.87 3.67
CA MET A 92 9.83 -20.97 4.64
C MET A 92 9.79 -22.34 3.95
N ARG A 93 9.68 -22.38 2.62
CA ARG A 93 9.69 -23.63 1.86
C ARG A 93 11.04 -24.32 1.94
N GLU A 94 11.03 -25.65 1.79
CA GLU A 94 12.28 -26.44 1.86
C GLU A 94 13.16 -26.26 0.61
N ASP A 95 12.56 -25.92 -0.53
CA ASP A 95 13.18 -25.79 -1.85
C ASP A 95 13.78 -24.41 -2.15
N ILE A 96 13.83 -23.51 -1.16
CA ILE A 96 14.38 -22.17 -1.38
C ILE A 96 15.91 -22.18 -1.49
N PRO A 97 16.50 -21.23 -2.25
CA PRO A 97 17.94 -21.04 -2.32
C PRO A 97 18.56 -20.89 -0.91
N GLN A 98 19.70 -21.53 -0.69
CA GLN A 98 20.37 -21.50 0.62
C GLN A 98 20.70 -20.08 1.09
N ALA A 99 20.97 -19.16 0.17
CA ALA A 99 21.20 -17.75 0.45
C ALA A 99 19.96 -17.02 1.04
N LEU A 100 18.75 -17.50 0.76
CA LEU A 100 17.49 -16.93 1.28
C LEU A 100 17.00 -17.63 2.55
N ARG A 101 17.54 -18.82 2.87
CA ARG A 101 17.10 -19.60 4.03
C ARG A 101 17.41 -18.86 5.33
N GLY A 102 16.37 -18.64 6.15
CA GLY A 102 16.46 -17.89 7.40
C GLY A 102 16.55 -16.37 7.23
N GLN A 103 16.50 -15.84 6.01
CA GLN A 103 16.59 -14.39 5.74
C GLN A 103 15.24 -13.67 5.77
N ARG A 104 14.17 -14.31 6.28
CA ARG A 104 12.82 -13.73 6.41
C ARG A 104 12.84 -12.31 6.97
N ASN A 105 13.57 -12.10 8.05
CA ASN A 105 13.65 -10.79 8.73
C ASN A 105 14.43 -9.75 7.92
N VAL A 106 15.32 -10.17 7.02
CA VAL A 106 16.06 -9.26 6.14
C VAL A 106 15.21 -8.87 4.94
N VAL A 107 14.47 -9.82 4.36
CA VAL A 107 13.57 -9.56 3.21
C VAL A 107 12.36 -8.73 3.62
N PHE A 108 11.69 -9.09 4.71
CA PHE A 108 10.43 -8.44 5.10
C PHE A 108 10.57 -7.43 6.25
N GLY A 109 11.72 -7.36 6.90
CA GLY A 109 11.94 -6.42 8.00
C GLY A 109 10.94 -6.65 9.14
N ASN A 110 10.29 -5.56 9.56
CA ASN A 110 9.25 -5.53 10.59
C ASN A 110 7.83 -5.36 9.99
N ILE A 111 7.57 -5.85 8.77
CA ILE A 111 6.29 -5.66 8.08
C ILE A 111 5.08 -6.18 8.88
N GLU A 112 5.23 -7.29 9.60
CA GLU A 112 4.16 -7.86 10.44
C GLU A 112 3.75 -6.90 11.56
N LYS A 113 4.74 -6.23 12.18
CA LYS A 113 4.46 -5.23 13.23
C LYS A 113 3.75 -4.00 12.66
N ILE A 114 4.10 -3.60 11.44
CA ILE A 114 3.40 -2.51 10.73
C ILE A 114 1.96 -2.94 10.45
N TYR A 115 1.75 -4.14 9.90
CA TYR A 115 0.41 -4.67 9.67
C TYR A 115 -0.42 -4.72 10.96
N GLU A 116 0.09 -5.29 12.04
CA GLU A 116 -0.60 -5.38 13.34
C GLU A 116 -1.03 -4.00 13.88
N PHE A 117 -0.15 -3.00 13.76
CA PHE A 117 -0.48 -1.63 14.14
C PHE A 117 -1.61 -1.06 13.28
N HIS A 118 -1.48 -1.19 11.96
CA HIS A 118 -2.42 -0.59 11.01
C HIS A 118 -3.80 -1.28 11.06
N SER A 119 -3.84 -2.61 11.00
CA SER A 119 -5.09 -3.41 11.02
C SER A 119 -5.78 -3.41 12.38
N GLY A 120 -5.00 -3.46 13.47
CA GLY A 120 -5.51 -3.57 14.83
C GLY A 120 -5.97 -2.25 15.43
N TYR A 121 -5.32 -1.13 15.09
CA TYR A 121 -5.47 0.13 15.81
C TYR A 121 -5.70 1.32 14.89
N PHE A 122 -4.81 1.56 13.92
CA PHE A 122 -4.80 2.81 13.17
C PHE A 122 -6.01 2.93 12.24
N LEU A 123 -6.30 1.91 11.42
CA LEU A 123 -7.46 1.89 10.53
C LEU A 123 -8.77 2.07 11.31
N ARG A 124 -8.94 1.33 12.41
CA ARG A 124 -10.13 1.44 13.28
C ARG A 124 -10.29 2.84 13.86
N ALA A 125 -9.18 3.49 14.23
CA ALA A 125 -9.20 4.86 14.71
C ALA A 125 -9.60 5.84 13.59
N LEU A 126 -9.11 5.65 12.36
CA LEU A 126 -9.51 6.49 11.23
C LEU A 126 -11.01 6.35 10.92
N GLU A 127 -11.54 5.12 10.88
CA GLU A 127 -12.96 4.85 10.65
C GLU A 127 -13.86 5.49 11.73
N ALA A 128 -13.45 5.45 13.00
CA ALA A 128 -14.20 6.09 14.10
C ALA A 128 -14.25 7.64 14.04
N TYR A 129 -13.46 8.25 13.15
CA TYR A 129 -13.37 9.70 12.99
C TYR A 129 -13.73 10.18 11.57
N GLU A 130 -14.30 9.32 10.71
CA GLU A 130 -14.72 9.67 9.34
C GLU A 130 -15.54 10.96 9.30
N MET A 131 -16.50 11.11 10.22
CA MET A 131 -17.40 12.27 10.29
C MET A 131 -16.81 13.48 11.03
N ARG A 132 -15.54 13.41 11.47
CA ARG A 132 -14.85 14.46 12.25
C ARG A 132 -13.49 14.82 11.64
N PRO A 133 -13.46 15.38 10.41
CA PRO A 133 -12.22 15.67 9.69
C PRO A 133 -11.24 16.56 10.48
N PHE A 134 -11.73 17.53 11.24
CA PHE A 134 -10.88 18.42 12.03
C PHE A 134 -10.16 17.73 13.21
N ALA A 135 -10.66 16.58 13.66
CA ALA A 135 -10.08 15.84 14.77
C ALA A 135 -9.01 14.83 14.33
N ILE A 136 -8.80 14.64 13.02
CA ILE A 136 -7.92 13.60 12.49
C ILE A 136 -6.46 13.77 12.94
N GLY A 137 -5.97 15.01 13.03
CA GLY A 137 -4.61 15.30 13.49
C GLY A 137 -4.31 14.76 14.89
N SER A 138 -5.33 14.74 15.77
CA SER A 138 -5.17 14.19 17.13
C SER A 138 -4.92 12.69 17.14
N ILE A 139 -5.38 11.96 16.11
CA ILE A 139 -5.17 10.52 15.96
C ILE A 139 -3.71 10.25 15.60
N PHE A 140 -3.16 11.01 14.64
CA PHE A 140 -1.75 10.91 14.26
C PHE A 140 -0.83 11.19 15.45
N LEU A 141 -1.11 12.25 16.22
CA LEU A 141 -0.33 12.59 17.41
C LEU A 141 -0.43 11.51 18.49
N ARG A 142 -1.62 10.91 18.69
CA ARG A 142 -1.80 9.82 19.64
C ARG A 142 -0.93 8.60 19.33
N TYR A 143 -0.73 8.31 18.04
CA TYR A 143 0.03 7.14 17.58
C TYR A 143 1.44 7.49 17.08
N GLU A 144 1.96 8.69 17.34
CA GLU A 144 3.26 9.17 16.85
C GLU A 144 4.39 8.15 17.08
N ASN A 145 4.46 7.60 18.29
CA ASN A 145 5.50 6.62 18.65
C ASN A 145 5.43 5.34 17.82
N GLN A 146 4.26 4.94 17.33
CA GLN A 146 4.10 3.75 16.49
C GLN A 146 4.65 3.96 15.08
N PHE A 147 4.64 5.20 14.58
CA PHE A 147 5.26 5.51 13.28
C PHE A 147 6.79 5.31 13.27
N HIS A 148 7.43 5.16 14.44
CA HIS A 148 8.84 4.75 14.50
C HIS A 148 9.10 3.39 13.82
N LEU A 149 8.08 2.54 13.69
CA LEU A 149 8.18 1.29 12.92
C LEU A 149 8.66 1.52 11.48
N TYR A 150 8.33 2.65 10.86
CA TYR A 150 8.78 2.99 9.52
C TYR A 150 10.27 3.36 9.47
N ALA A 151 10.81 3.97 10.52
CA ALA A 151 12.25 4.25 10.61
C ALA A 151 13.06 2.93 10.65
N LEU A 152 12.57 1.93 11.39
CA LEU A 152 13.16 0.60 11.43
C LEU A 152 13.06 -0.11 10.07
N TYR A 153 11.90 -0.04 9.43
CA TYR A 153 11.67 -0.64 8.12
C TYR A 153 12.58 -0.04 7.05
N ASN A 154 12.65 1.29 6.98
CA ASN A 154 13.49 2.00 6.01
C ASN A 154 14.99 1.75 6.25
N LYS A 155 15.42 1.58 7.51
CA LYS A 155 16.80 1.18 7.83
C LYS A 155 17.12 -0.23 7.30
N ASN A 156 16.15 -1.13 7.23
CA ASN A 156 16.32 -2.47 6.70
C ASN A 156 16.23 -2.52 5.15
N LYS A 157 15.48 -1.60 4.53
CA LYS A 157 15.17 -1.60 3.09
C LYS A 157 16.38 -1.82 2.15
N PRO A 158 17.54 -1.14 2.33
CA PRO A 158 18.70 -1.38 1.46
C PRO A 158 19.22 -2.82 1.51
N LYS A 159 19.13 -3.48 2.68
CA LYS A 159 19.57 -4.87 2.85
C LYS A 159 18.61 -5.84 2.17
N SER A 160 17.32 -5.60 2.33
CA SER A 160 16.27 -6.32 1.60
C SER A 160 16.49 -6.22 0.09
N ASP A 161 16.69 -5.01 -0.42
CA ASP A 161 16.83 -4.77 -1.86
C ASP A 161 18.07 -5.43 -2.45
N ALA A 162 19.20 -5.37 -1.74
CA ALA A 162 20.43 -6.06 -2.17
C ALA A 162 20.21 -7.58 -2.27
N LEU A 163 19.64 -8.19 -1.22
CA LEU A 163 19.37 -9.63 -1.18
C LEU A 163 18.38 -10.06 -2.29
N MET A 164 17.34 -9.25 -2.51
CA MET A 164 16.31 -9.53 -3.51
C MET A 164 16.79 -9.28 -4.95
N SER A 165 17.68 -8.32 -5.17
CA SER A 165 18.30 -8.11 -6.48
C SER A 165 19.17 -9.29 -6.89
N GLU A 166 19.90 -9.89 -5.94
CA GLU A 166 20.84 -10.98 -6.19
C GLU A 166 20.15 -12.35 -6.31
N TYR A 167 19.09 -12.61 -5.53
CA TYR A 167 18.46 -13.94 -5.45
C TYR A 167 16.94 -13.95 -5.69
N GLY A 168 16.27 -12.80 -5.57
CA GLY A 168 14.81 -12.69 -5.59
C GLY A 168 14.20 -12.83 -6.99
N SER A 169 14.88 -12.36 -8.03
CA SER A 169 14.36 -12.45 -9.41
C SER A 169 14.19 -13.90 -9.88
N ALA A 170 15.06 -14.83 -9.48
CA ALA A 170 14.93 -16.25 -9.82
C ALA A 170 13.84 -16.97 -9.01
N PHE A 171 13.51 -16.47 -7.82
CA PHE A 171 12.64 -17.15 -6.85
C PHE A 171 11.16 -16.78 -7.03
N PHE A 172 10.83 -15.48 -7.12
CA PHE A 172 9.44 -15.01 -7.22
C PHE A 172 8.87 -14.99 -8.65
N ARG A 173 9.66 -15.36 -9.67
CA ARG A 173 9.19 -15.45 -11.08
C ARG A 173 8.48 -16.76 -11.42
N LYS A 174 8.49 -17.76 -10.53
CA LYS A 174 8.32 -19.16 -10.94
C LYS A 174 6.90 -19.63 -11.28
N ASP A 175 5.89 -18.76 -11.24
CA ASP A 175 4.50 -19.13 -11.53
C ASP A 175 3.94 -18.52 -12.83
N ALA A 176 4.79 -18.38 -13.85
CA ALA A 176 4.39 -18.03 -15.22
C ALA A 176 4.62 -19.22 -16.17
N THR A 177 3.84 -20.30 -16.00
CA THR A 177 3.70 -21.34 -17.04
C THR A 177 2.27 -21.82 -17.09
#